data_AF-A0A137PEP1-F1
#
_entry.id   AF-A0A137PEP1-F1
#
_cell.length_a   1.000
_cell.length_b   1.000
_cell.length_c   1.000
_cell.angle_alpha   90.00
_cell.angle_beta   90.00
_cell.angle_gamma   90.00
#
_symmetry.space_group_name_H-M   'P 1'
#
loop_
_entity.id
_entity.type
_entity.pdbx_description
1 polymer ?
#
loop_
_entity_poly.entity_id
_entity_poly.type
_entity_poly.pdbx_seq_one_letter_code
_entity_poly.pdbx_strand_id
1 'polypeptide(L)'
;MISTLTKLAVLPFGLYLIFLIALHFQPVQRELLFFNWLSFPNPETLKTPSLYGFPENQARNFYIETQQSRKIGVWQVIPIDSYWKEISQDNNEFDDEFYDSFFTNKSTTTLIYLHGNVGNRASLHRPFTYQELAEKNQFN
;
A
#
# COMPACT_ATOMS: atom_id res chain seq x y z
N MET A 1 -11.30 -52.64 -9.24
CA MET A 1 -12.26 -51.76 -8.54
C MET A 1 -11.49 -50.59 -7.93
N ILE A 2 -11.56 -49.40 -8.52
CA ILE A 2 -10.79 -48.22 -8.06
C ILE A 2 -11.31 -47.81 -6.68
N SER A 3 -10.42 -47.75 -5.67
CA SER A 3 -10.81 -47.44 -4.29
C SER A 3 -11.39 -46.02 -4.19
N THR A 4 -12.32 -45.81 -3.26
CA THR A 4 -12.94 -44.50 -2.99
C THR A 4 -11.87 -43.42 -2.74
N LEU A 5 -10.78 -43.79 -2.08
CA LEU A 5 -9.63 -42.93 -1.85
C LEU A 5 -8.93 -42.48 -3.14
N THR A 6 -8.79 -43.39 -4.11
CA THR A 6 -8.21 -43.06 -5.42
C THR A 6 -9.12 -42.09 -6.19
N LYS A 7 -10.44 -42.29 -6.14
CA LYS A 7 -11.42 -41.37 -6.76
C LYS A 7 -11.37 -39.98 -6.14
N LEU A 8 -11.20 -39.90 -4.82
CA LEU A 8 -11.05 -38.65 -4.07
C LEU A 8 -9.73 -37.93 -4.40
N ALA A 9 -8.66 -38.67 -4.69
CA ALA A 9 -7.35 -38.10 -5.01
C ALA A 9 -7.22 -37.61 -6.47
N VAL A 10 -8.00 -38.17 -7.40
CA VAL A 10 -7.96 -37.79 -8.83
C VAL A 10 -8.36 -36.33 -9.05
N LEU A 11 -9.37 -35.84 -8.33
CA LEU A 11 -9.85 -34.46 -8.48
C LEU A 11 -8.79 -33.41 -8.10
N PRO A 12 -8.21 -33.40 -6.88
CA PRO A 12 -7.18 -32.42 -6.52
C PRO A 12 -5.91 -32.57 -7.39
N PHE A 13 -5.54 -33.79 -7.76
CA PHE A 13 -4.40 -34.02 -8.66
C PHE A 13 -4.66 -33.42 -10.06
N GLY A 14 -5.84 -33.66 -10.63
CA GLY A 14 -6.24 -33.07 -11.90
C GLY A 14 -6.28 -31.54 -11.86
N LEU A 15 -6.85 -30.96 -10.79
CA LEU A 15 -6.87 -29.51 -10.58
C LEU A 15 -5.45 -28.93 -10.47
N TYR A 16 -4.55 -29.60 -9.76
CA TYR A 16 -3.15 -29.19 -9.65
C TYR A 16 -2.45 -29.23 -11.01
N LEU A 17 -2.65 -30.28 -11.80
CA LEU A 17 -2.08 -30.38 -13.14
C LEU A 17 -2.62 -29.28 -14.07
N ILE A 18 -3.93 -29.01 -14.02
CA ILE A 18 -4.54 -27.90 -14.77
C ILE A 18 -3.93 -26.56 -14.35
N PHE A 19 -3.75 -26.33 -13.05
CA PHE A 19 -3.10 -25.12 -12.55
C PHE A 19 -1.66 -24.99 -13.08
N LEU A 20 -0.86 -26.05 -13.05
CA LEU A 20 0.50 -26.04 -13.62
C LEU A 20 0.51 -25.76 -15.12
N ILE A 21 -0.41 -26.35 -15.89
CA ILE A 21 -0.57 -26.08 -17.31
C ILE A 21 -0.96 -24.61 -17.53
N ALA A 22 -1.91 -24.08 -16.73
CA ALA A 22 -2.33 -22.69 -16.79
C ALA A 22 -1.16 -21.73 -16.51
N LEU A 23 -0.24 -22.08 -15.61
CA LEU A 23 0.98 -21.29 -15.34
C LEU A 23 1.94 -21.18 -16.52
N HIS A 24 1.80 -21.97 -17.58
CA HIS A 24 2.63 -21.81 -18.79
C HIS A 24 2.15 -20.66 -19.70
N PHE A 25 0.95 -20.14 -19.46
CA PHE A 25 0.39 -19.05 -20.25
C PHE A 25 0.74 -17.70 -19.62
N GLN A 26 1.46 -16.85 -20.38
CA GLN A 26 1.90 -15.53 -19.93
C GLN A 26 0.76 -14.63 -19.38
N PRO A 27 -0.46 -14.62 -19.96
CA PRO A 27 -1.57 -13.87 -19.37
C PRO A 27 -1.93 -14.34 -17.95
N VAL A 28 -1.95 -15.66 -17.71
CA VAL A 28 -2.26 -16.23 -16.39
C VAL A 28 -1.15 -15.89 -15.39
N GLN A 29 0.11 -16.00 -15.80
CA GLN A 29 1.24 -15.59 -14.97
C GLN A 29 1.12 -14.12 -14.55
N ARG A 30 0.80 -13.23 -15.49
CA ARG A 30 0.65 -11.80 -15.22
C ARG A 30 -0.46 -11.53 -14.21
N GLU A 31 -1.64 -12.11 -14.39
CA GLU A 31 -2.74 -11.89 -13.44
C GLU A 31 -2.44 -12.45 -12.05
N LEU A 32 -1.71 -13.57 -11.93
CA LEU A 32 -1.28 -14.12 -10.64
C LEU A 32 -0.17 -13.29 -9.97
N LEU A 33 0.77 -12.76 -10.75
CA LEU A 33 1.90 -11.99 -10.23
C LEU A 33 1.49 -10.60 -9.74
N PHE A 34 0.57 -9.93 -10.43
CA PHE A 34 0.17 -8.57 -10.09
C PHE A 34 -1.16 -8.49 -9.34
N PHE A 35 -2.05 -9.44 -9.58
CA PHE A 35 -3.37 -9.53 -8.94
C PHE A 35 -4.17 -8.20 -8.98
N ASN A 36 -3.97 -7.44 -10.08
CA ASN A 36 -4.42 -6.05 -10.22
C ASN A 36 -5.94 -5.88 -10.15
N TRP A 37 -6.71 -6.95 -10.41
CA TRP A 37 -8.17 -6.93 -10.36
C TRP A 37 -8.71 -6.83 -8.92
N LEU A 38 -7.93 -7.26 -7.93
CA LEU A 38 -8.35 -7.20 -6.53
C LEU A 38 -8.00 -5.84 -5.92
N SER A 39 -9.00 -4.96 -5.91
CA SER A 39 -8.92 -3.65 -5.27
C SER A 39 -9.42 -3.72 -3.81
N PHE A 40 -8.63 -4.35 -2.94
CA PHE A 40 -8.92 -4.43 -1.51
C PHE A 40 -7.78 -3.83 -0.65
N PRO A 41 -8.06 -2.99 0.37
CA PRO A 41 -9.35 -2.41 0.76
C PRO A 41 -10.00 -1.48 -0.29
N ASN A 42 -11.21 -0.97 -0.03
CA ASN A 42 -11.92 -0.10 -0.98
C ASN A 42 -11.04 1.11 -1.42
N PRO A 43 -10.86 1.38 -2.72
CA PRO A 43 -10.08 2.54 -3.19
C PRO A 43 -10.60 3.89 -2.70
N GLU A 44 -11.91 4.04 -2.46
CA GLU A 44 -12.49 5.32 -2.04
C GLU A 44 -12.05 5.74 -0.63
N THR A 45 -11.86 4.77 0.27
CA THR A 45 -11.41 5.04 1.64
C THR A 45 -9.94 5.45 1.67
N LEU A 46 -9.18 5.26 0.59
CA LEU A 46 -7.77 5.68 0.51
C LEU A 46 -7.57 7.19 0.51
N LYS A 47 -8.64 7.99 0.33
CA LYS A 47 -8.57 9.45 0.45
C LYS A 47 -8.42 9.90 1.91
N THR A 48 -8.73 9.03 2.87
CA THR A 48 -8.78 9.34 4.29
C THR A 48 -7.88 8.39 5.07
N PRO A 49 -6.57 8.69 5.20
CA PRO A 49 -5.62 7.84 5.92
C PRO A 49 -6.02 7.55 7.37
N SER A 50 -6.75 8.46 8.04
CA SER A 50 -7.17 8.25 9.44
C SER A 50 -8.08 7.03 9.65
N LEU A 51 -8.79 6.59 8.61
CA LEU A 51 -9.54 5.32 8.61
C LEU A 51 -8.63 4.08 8.81
N TYR A 52 -7.32 4.25 8.63
CA TYR A 52 -6.32 3.19 8.71
C TYR A 52 -5.33 3.39 9.87
N GLY A 53 -5.72 4.18 10.87
CA GLY A 53 -5.02 4.30 12.14
C GLY A 53 -4.00 5.43 12.22
N PHE A 54 -3.88 6.27 11.19
CA PHE A 54 -3.12 7.52 11.31
C PHE A 54 -3.91 8.55 12.15
N PRO A 55 -3.26 9.33 13.02
CA PRO A 55 -3.82 10.57 13.52
C PRO A 55 -4.25 11.48 12.35
N GLU A 56 -5.26 12.32 12.59
CA GLU A 56 -5.69 13.32 11.63
C GLU A 56 -4.50 14.18 11.19
N ASN A 57 -4.37 14.43 9.88
CA ASN A 57 -3.28 15.19 9.27
C ASN A 57 -1.84 14.65 9.45
N GLN A 58 -1.61 13.50 10.10
CA GLN A 58 -0.27 12.89 10.06
C GLN A 58 0.06 12.37 8.66
N ALA A 59 -0.96 11.91 7.93
CA ALA A 59 -0.80 11.44 6.57
C ALA A 59 -1.77 12.15 5.64
N ARG A 60 -1.26 12.77 4.57
CA ARG A 60 -2.09 13.33 3.49
C ARG A 60 -2.16 12.40 2.30
N ASN A 61 -3.31 12.39 1.64
CA ASN A 61 -3.49 11.73 0.35
C ASN A 61 -3.33 12.75 -0.78
N PHE A 62 -2.46 12.45 -1.75
CA PHE A 62 -2.35 13.22 -2.98
C PHE A 62 -2.20 12.29 -4.19
N TYR A 63 -2.25 12.86 -5.40
CA TYR A 63 -2.15 12.11 -6.64
C TYR A 63 -1.02 12.65 -7.51
N ILE A 64 -0.19 11.74 -8.02
CA ILE A 64 0.82 12.05 -9.04
C ILE A 64 0.21 11.75 -10.41
N GLU A 65 0.23 12.74 -11.30
CA GLU A 65 -0.18 12.56 -12.68
C GLU A 65 0.96 11.98 -13.52
N THR A 66 0.67 10.91 -14.25
CA THR A 66 1.62 10.29 -15.18
C THR A 66 1.45 10.87 -16.59
N GLN A 67 2.45 10.67 -17.46
CA GLN A 67 2.44 11.12 -18.86
C GLN A 67 1.22 10.64 -19.66
N GLN A 68 0.55 9.56 -19.22
CA GLN A 68 -0.64 9.00 -19.86
C GLN A 68 -1.95 9.43 -19.19
N SER A 69 -1.96 10.54 -18.44
CA SER A 69 -3.12 11.05 -17.69
C SER A 69 -3.68 10.05 -16.67
N ARG A 70 -2.90 9.05 -16.26
CA ARG A 70 -3.26 8.15 -15.15
C ARG A 70 -2.78 8.76 -13.84
N LYS A 71 -3.58 8.62 -12.78
CA LYS A 71 -3.28 9.13 -11.44
C LYS A 71 -2.77 8.02 -10.54
N ILE A 72 -1.62 8.24 -9.90
CA ILE A 72 -1.07 7.36 -8.86
C ILE A 72 -1.40 7.98 -7.51
N GLY A 73 -2.21 7.31 -6.71
CA GLY A 73 -2.52 7.78 -5.36
C GLY A 73 -1.38 7.47 -4.39
N VAL A 74 -0.97 8.48 -3.63
CA VAL A 74 0.16 8.43 -2.70
C VAL A 74 -0.31 8.91 -1.33
N TRP A 75 0.20 8.27 -0.28
CA TRP A 75 0.15 8.82 1.06
C TRP A 75 1.52 9.39 1.40
N GLN A 76 1.55 10.68 1.73
CA GLN A 76 2.70 11.27 2.39
C GLN A 76 2.46 11.19 3.88
N VAL A 77 3.27 10.38 4.57
CA VAL A 77 3.21 10.21 6.02
C VAL A 77 4.36 11.03 6.60
N ILE A 78 4.05 11.98 7.49
CA ILE A 78 5.06 12.83 8.13
C ILE A 78 5.67 12.11 9.35
N PRO A 79 6.95 12.40 9.69
CA PRO A 79 7.57 11.92 10.91
C PRO A 79 6.73 12.26 12.15
N ILE A 80 6.62 11.32 13.09
CA ILE A 80 5.74 11.46 14.25
C ILE A 80 6.14 12.65 15.14
N ASP A 81 7.44 12.91 15.29
CA ASP A 81 7.95 14.02 16.10
C ASP A 81 7.59 15.38 15.49
N SER A 82 7.66 15.49 14.16
CA SER A 82 7.25 16.69 13.43
C SER A 82 5.76 16.95 13.55
N TYR A 83 4.94 15.90 13.47
CA TYR A 83 3.50 15.98 13.71
C TYR A 83 3.19 16.53 15.11
N TRP A 84 3.77 15.93 16.17
CA TRP A 84 3.50 16.37 17.54
C TRP A 84 4.02 17.78 17.83
N LYS A 85 5.14 18.17 17.23
CA LYS A 85 5.65 19.53 17.32
C LYS A 85 4.65 20.54 16.76
N GLU A 86 4.07 20.26 15.59
CA GLU A 86 3.08 21.14 14.96
C GLU A 86 1.81 21.28 15.81
N ILE A 87 1.28 20.14 16.30
CA ILE A 87 0.12 20.14 17.22
C ILE A 87 0.40 20.93 18.49
N SER A 88 1.60 20.78 19.06
CA SER A 88 1.95 21.44 20.33
C SER A 88 2.15 22.95 20.21
N GLN A 89 2.42 23.44 19.00
CA GLN A 89 2.61 24.87 18.72
C GLN A 89 1.29 25.61 18.47
N ASP A 90 0.14 24.91 18.52
CA ASP A 90 -1.22 25.42 18.26
C ASP A 90 -1.40 26.14 16.91
N ASN A 91 -0.44 25.99 16.00
CA ASN A 91 -0.57 26.42 14.62
C ASN A 91 -1.67 25.61 13.93
N ASN A 92 -1.68 24.28 14.13
CA ASN A 92 -2.60 23.33 13.46
C ASN A 92 -2.70 23.52 11.92
N GLU A 93 -1.71 24.17 11.32
CA GLU A 93 -1.65 24.51 9.90
C GLU A 93 -1.00 23.36 9.13
N PHE A 94 -1.73 22.27 8.97
CA PHE A 94 -1.34 21.15 8.10
C PHE A 94 -1.74 21.44 6.65
N ASP A 95 -1.20 22.52 6.09
CA ASP A 95 -1.44 22.93 4.71
C ASP A 95 -0.43 22.31 3.73
N ASP A 96 -0.61 22.57 2.43
CA ASP A 96 0.29 22.01 1.42
C ASP A 96 1.74 22.47 1.58
N GLU A 97 1.97 23.69 2.09
CA GLU A 97 3.32 24.21 2.35
C GLU A 97 4.02 23.43 3.46
N PHE A 98 3.31 23.14 4.56
CA PHE A 98 3.83 22.30 5.64
C PHE A 98 4.28 20.93 5.12
N TYR A 99 3.45 20.25 4.35
CA TYR A 99 3.83 18.94 3.80
C TYR A 99 4.94 19.04 2.73
N ASP A 100 4.91 20.06 1.88
CA ASP A 100 5.92 20.26 0.83
C ASP A 100 7.29 20.65 1.41
N SER A 101 7.32 21.22 2.62
CA SER A 101 8.55 21.51 3.35
C SER A 101 9.42 20.25 3.56
N PHE A 102 8.82 19.08 3.71
CA PHE A 102 9.55 17.81 3.87
C PHE A 102 10.25 17.35 2.58
N PHE A 103 9.77 17.79 1.41
CA PHE A 103 10.42 17.49 0.13
C PHE A 103 11.52 18.49 -0.23
N THR A 104 11.35 19.74 0.19
CA THR A 104 12.29 20.84 -0.13
C THR A 104 13.43 20.94 0.89
N ASN A 105 13.21 20.51 2.13
CA ASN A 105 14.24 20.50 3.15
C ASN A 105 15.29 19.42 2.86
N LYS A 106 16.52 19.87 2.55
CA LYS A 106 17.66 18.99 2.25
C LYS A 106 18.15 18.16 3.44
N SER A 107 17.80 18.53 4.67
CA SER A 107 18.12 17.72 5.84
C SER A 107 17.12 16.58 6.05
N THR A 108 15.99 16.56 5.34
CA THR A 108 14.98 15.53 5.46
C THR A 108 15.28 14.37 4.50
N THR A 109 15.43 13.16 5.04
CA THR A 109 15.47 11.95 4.19
C THR A 109 14.06 11.48 3.87
N THR A 110 13.69 11.51 2.59
CA THR A 110 12.41 10.97 2.10
C THR A 110 12.55 9.49 1.76
N LEU A 111 11.75 8.64 2.42
CA LEU A 111 11.64 7.22 2.10
C LEU A 111 10.44 6.97 1.18
N ILE A 112 10.69 6.32 0.04
CA ILE A 112 9.63 5.86 -0.87
C ILE A 112 9.36 4.39 -0.60
N TYR A 113 8.23 4.10 0.04
CA TYR A 113 7.76 2.72 0.21
C TYR A 113 6.80 2.35 -0.93
N LEU A 114 7.16 1.32 -1.68
CA LEU A 114 6.33 0.74 -2.73
C LEU A 114 5.73 -0.56 -2.21
N HIS A 115 4.40 -0.67 -2.25
CA HIS A 115 3.74 -1.88 -1.76
C HIS A 115 3.95 -3.07 -2.71
N GLY A 116 3.87 -4.27 -2.15
CA GLY A 116 3.98 -5.52 -2.92
C GLY A 116 2.69 -5.93 -3.63
N ASN A 117 2.68 -7.19 -4.07
CA ASN A 117 1.52 -7.84 -4.72
C ASN A 117 0.29 -7.86 -3.79
N VAL A 118 -0.89 -7.94 -4.41
CA VAL A 118 -2.21 -8.07 -3.79
C VAL A 118 -2.66 -6.85 -3.00
N GLY A 119 -3.82 -6.32 -3.35
CA GLY A 119 -4.43 -5.17 -2.68
C GLY A 119 -3.71 -3.85 -2.94
N ASN A 120 -3.91 -2.86 -2.06
CA ASN A 120 -3.39 -1.50 -2.24
C ASN A 120 -2.69 -0.96 -0.99
N ARG A 121 -2.27 0.30 -1.00
CA ARG A 121 -1.51 0.92 0.09
C ARG A 121 -2.15 0.80 1.48
N ALA A 122 -3.44 0.51 1.59
CA ALA A 122 -4.13 0.38 2.87
C ALA A 122 -4.34 -1.08 3.34
N SER A 123 -3.79 -2.09 2.65
CA SER A 123 -3.89 -3.48 3.12
C SER A 123 -3.32 -3.63 4.53
N LEU A 124 -4.04 -4.35 5.40
CA LEU A 124 -3.89 -4.41 6.88
C LEU A 124 -2.48 -4.17 7.45
N HIS A 125 -1.46 -4.89 7.01
CA HIS A 125 -0.11 -4.79 7.58
C HIS A 125 0.65 -3.52 7.13
N ARG A 126 0.24 -2.88 6.05
CA ARG A 126 0.99 -1.80 5.40
C ARG A 126 0.88 -0.46 6.13
N PRO A 127 -0.31 0.01 6.56
CA PRO A 127 -0.41 1.19 7.42
C PRO A 127 0.49 1.10 8.66
N PHE A 128 0.52 -0.06 9.31
CA PHE A 128 1.41 -0.32 10.44
C PHE A 128 2.89 -0.15 10.08
N THR A 129 3.33 -0.70 8.94
CA THR A 129 4.69 -0.49 8.45
C THR A 129 4.99 0.99 8.24
N TYR A 130 4.06 1.78 7.68
CA TYR A 130 4.32 3.21 7.47
C TYR A 130 4.40 3.99 8.78
N GLN A 131 3.59 3.61 9.77
CA GLN A 131 3.63 4.19 11.12
C GLN A 131 4.97 3.89 11.78
N GLU A 132 5.42 2.63 11.76
CA GLU A 132 6.72 2.24 12.30
C GLU A 132 7.87 2.98 11.59
N LEU A 133 7.77 3.13 10.27
CA LEU A 133 8.73 3.93 9.50
C LEU A 133 8.68 5.40 9.91
N ALA A 134 7.51 6.00 10.10
CA ALA A 134 7.36 7.40 10.52
C ALA A 134 7.82 7.65 11.96
N GLU A 135 7.74 6.64 12.84
CA GLU A 135 8.30 6.67 14.20
C GLU A 135 9.83 6.58 14.18
N LYS A 136 10.38 5.67 13.38
CA LYS A 136 11.83 5.45 13.28
C LYS A 136 12.54 6.50 12.43
N ASN A 137 11.82 7.16 11.54
CA ASN A 137 12.34 8.21 10.68
C ASN A 137 12.55 9.49 11.49
N GLN A 138 13.57 9.45 12.35
CA GLN A 138 14.23 10.61 12.94
C GLN A 138 15.43 11.01 12.09
N PHE A 139 15.39 10.91 10.75
CA PHE A 139 16.54 11.06 9.85
C PHE A 139 17.14 12.49 9.82
N ASN A 140 17.68 12.92 10.96
CA ASN A 140 18.67 13.97 11.14
C ASN A 140 20.07 13.37 11.04
#